data_AF-I4EJ02-F1
#
_entry.id   AF-I4EJ02-F1
#
_cell.length_a   1.000
_cell.length_b   1.000
_cell.length_c   1.000
_cell.angle_alpha   90.00
_cell.angle_beta   90.00
_cell.angle_gamma   90.00
#
_symmetry.space_group_name_H-M   'P 1'
#
loop_
_entity.id
_entity.type
_entity.pdbx_description
1 polymer ?
#
loop_
_entity_poly.entity_id
_entity_poly.type
_entity_poly.pdbx_seq_one_letter_code
_entity_poly.pdbx_strand_id
1 'polypeptide(L)'
;MPEEFQKFTDRALRVLTLAREEAQRFNHNYIGTEHLLLGLVREEGGVAARVLRNMGVDLVKARTAVEFIIGRGDSMIVDEMRLTPRAKRVIELADREAQKLHHHFIGTEHLLLGILTEGQGIAAGVLASLGVPLAEVRQQILSVIGQTYVPEDSETPDKFQKFTERAREVLRYAQEEAQRLNHTYIGPEHLLLGLVREGDGVAARVLSNMGVDLRKVRAAVASIIGPRDSAAVHELGLTPRAKQVIELAVDEARRLNHRYIGTEHLLLGLLAEGQSVAVGVLESLRVCQPDVGRRVMQVIGQGGVFVGTGGMVMGPRTVPVPAPLGDLLRVIPIVQTQAVGDVRVTLLSLELYAHGFIIHDRATISDQTAPHPERMAQLGSLDFDISDDRGGHYHGRMQHGRTDGVAWYFGADYRPGIDPEAHELRVRVRGGGLPRPPEPAGGQQAAEPYPWLLTFSIPLHPEGR
;
A
#
# COMPACT_ATOMS: atom_id res chain seq x y z
N MET A 1 -8.13 -17.19 -4.00
CA MET A 1 -9.52 -16.79 -4.29
C MET A 1 -9.88 -17.26 -5.70
N PRO A 2 -11.09 -17.78 -5.93
CA PRO A 2 -11.54 -18.16 -7.27
C PRO A 2 -11.47 -16.99 -8.26
N GLU A 3 -11.21 -17.25 -9.55
CA GLU A 3 -11.09 -16.23 -10.61
C GLU A 3 -12.35 -15.35 -10.74
N GLU A 4 -13.52 -15.88 -10.39
CA GLU A 4 -14.82 -15.18 -10.48
C GLU A 4 -14.89 -13.90 -9.62
N PHE A 5 -14.02 -13.76 -8.62
CA PHE A 5 -14.05 -12.63 -7.67
C PHE A 5 -12.99 -11.56 -7.92
N GLN A 6 -12.14 -11.70 -8.95
CA GLN A 6 -11.07 -10.73 -9.24
C GLN A 6 -11.59 -9.32 -9.57
N LYS A 7 -12.83 -9.21 -10.06
CA LYS A 7 -13.47 -7.93 -10.42
C LYS A 7 -14.17 -7.25 -9.24
N PHE A 8 -14.22 -7.87 -8.06
CA PHE A 8 -14.93 -7.30 -6.92
C PHE A 8 -14.07 -6.27 -6.20
N THR A 9 -14.68 -5.19 -5.70
CA THR A 9 -14.01 -4.30 -4.76
C THR A 9 -13.83 -4.97 -3.39
N ASP A 10 -12.90 -4.47 -2.56
CA ASP A 10 -12.67 -5.01 -1.21
C ASP A 10 -13.95 -4.97 -0.35
N ARG A 11 -14.80 -3.95 -0.54
CA ARG A 11 -16.11 -3.85 0.13
C ARG A 11 -17.11 -4.85 -0.41
N ALA A 12 -17.15 -5.08 -1.73
CA ALA A 12 -18.03 -6.10 -2.31
C ALA A 12 -17.59 -7.53 -1.89
N LEU A 13 -16.29 -7.80 -1.78
CA LEU A 13 -15.78 -9.05 -1.20
C LEU A 13 -16.18 -9.19 0.28
N ARG A 14 -16.08 -8.10 1.04
CA ARG A 14 -16.51 -8.08 2.45
C ARG A 14 -18.00 -8.35 2.60
N VAL A 15 -18.85 -7.86 1.69
CA VAL A 15 -20.30 -8.19 1.65
C VAL A 15 -20.53 -9.70 1.53
N LEU A 16 -19.74 -10.42 0.72
CA LEU A 16 -19.87 -11.88 0.59
C LEU A 16 -19.48 -12.60 1.90
N THR A 17 -18.42 -12.13 2.57
CA THR A 17 -18.03 -12.63 3.89
C THR A 17 -19.13 -12.37 4.92
N LEU A 18 -19.68 -11.15 4.97
CA LEU A 18 -20.76 -10.78 5.87
C LEU A 18 -22.03 -11.59 5.57
N ALA A 19 -22.36 -11.84 4.31
CA ALA A 19 -23.49 -12.68 3.92
C ALA A 19 -23.34 -14.11 4.43
N ARG A 20 -22.12 -14.66 4.39
CA ARG A 20 -21.83 -15.98 4.98
C ARG A 20 -22.03 -15.97 6.50
N GLU A 21 -21.56 -14.94 7.20
CA GLU A 21 -21.78 -14.80 8.65
C GLU A 21 -23.27 -14.68 9.00
N GLU A 22 -24.06 -13.98 8.19
CA GLU A 22 -25.51 -13.90 8.39
C GLU A 22 -26.18 -15.26 8.14
N ALA A 23 -25.78 -16.01 7.11
CA ALA A 23 -26.29 -17.36 6.90
C ALA A 23 -26.03 -18.27 8.11
N GLN A 24 -24.83 -18.19 8.70
CA GLN A 24 -24.51 -18.89 9.95
C GLN A 24 -25.38 -18.42 11.10
N ARG A 25 -25.60 -17.10 11.23
CA ARG A 25 -26.43 -16.52 12.28
C ARG A 25 -27.87 -17.03 12.24
N PHE A 26 -28.41 -17.27 11.04
CA PHE A 26 -29.75 -17.82 10.84
C PHE A 26 -29.78 -19.36 10.83
N ASN A 27 -28.65 -20.04 11.07
CA ASN A 27 -28.50 -21.50 10.95
C ASN A 27 -28.90 -22.03 9.56
N HIS A 28 -28.66 -21.25 8.50
CA HIS A 28 -28.86 -21.68 7.12
C HIS A 28 -27.56 -22.31 6.59
N ASN A 29 -27.69 -23.45 5.90
CA ASN A 29 -26.58 -24.15 5.26
C ASN A 29 -26.29 -23.68 3.82
N TYR A 30 -26.85 -22.54 3.42
CA TYR A 30 -26.69 -21.95 2.10
C TYR A 30 -26.57 -20.42 2.19
N ILE A 31 -25.97 -19.80 1.18
CA ILE A 31 -25.93 -18.34 1.02
C ILE A 31 -26.95 -17.94 -0.05
N GLY A 32 -28.06 -17.38 0.39
CA GLY A 32 -29.16 -16.89 -0.44
C GLY A 32 -29.12 -15.38 -0.70
N THR A 33 -30.07 -14.90 -1.49
CA THR A 33 -30.18 -13.48 -1.87
C THR A 33 -30.36 -12.57 -0.65
N GLU A 34 -31.11 -13.04 0.34
CA GLU A 34 -31.40 -12.38 1.62
C GLU A 34 -30.15 -12.20 2.47
N HIS A 35 -29.25 -13.18 2.47
CA HIS A 35 -27.97 -13.08 3.15
C HIS A 35 -27.06 -12.05 2.45
N LEU A 36 -27.08 -11.99 1.12
CA LEU A 36 -26.39 -10.94 0.37
C LEU A 36 -26.96 -9.54 0.72
N LEU A 37 -28.28 -9.41 0.82
CA LEU A 37 -28.92 -8.16 1.25
C LEU A 37 -28.48 -7.76 2.67
N LEU A 38 -28.47 -8.70 3.62
CA LEU A 38 -28.00 -8.42 4.98
C LEU A 38 -26.51 -8.04 5.01
N GLY A 39 -25.68 -8.70 4.20
CA GLY A 39 -24.28 -8.34 4.00
C GLY A 39 -24.12 -6.92 3.47
N LEU A 40 -24.94 -6.50 2.50
CA LEU A 40 -24.97 -5.14 1.96
C LEU A 40 -25.38 -4.11 3.01
N VAL A 41 -26.39 -4.40 3.84
CA VAL A 41 -26.84 -3.48 4.91
C VAL A 41 -25.77 -3.36 6.00
N ARG A 42 -25.03 -4.44 6.29
CA ARG A 42 -23.99 -4.50 7.33
C ARG A 42 -22.66 -3.86 6.89
N GLU A 43 -22.40 -3.75 5.59
CA GLU A 43 -21.25 -3.02 5.05
C GLU A 43 -21.51 -1.50 5.01
N GLU A 44 -21.46 -0.84 6.17
CA GLU A 44 -21.88 0.55 6.35
C GLU A 44 -21.13 1.58 5.49
N GLY A 45 -19.93 1.24 5.00
CA GLY A 45 -19.14 2.07 4.09
C GLY A 45 -19.55 1.96 2.62
N GLY A 46 -20.47 1.06 2.28
CA GLY A 46 -20.94 0.83 0.91
C GLY A 46 -22.02 1.83 0.46
N VAL A 47 -22.05 2.11 -0.85
CA VAL A 47 -23.12 2.91 -1.48
C VAL A 47 -24.49 2.26 -1.27
N ALA A 48 -24.57 0.93 -1.37
CA ALA A 48 -25.79 0.17 -1.13
C ALA A 48 -26.34 0.37 0.30
N ALA A 49 -25.47 0.26 1.32
CA ALA A 49 -25.88 0.45 2.71
C ALA A 49 -26.41 1.86 2.96
N ARG A 50 -25.74 2.87 2.37
CA ARG A 50 -26.16 4.27 2.47
C ARG A 50 -27.55 4.49 1.85
N VAL A 51 -27.79 3.97 0.66
CA VAL A 51 -29.10 4.10 -0.01
C VAL A 51 -30.19 3.39 0.79
N LEU A 52 -29.96 2.13 1.18
CA LEU A 52 -30.91 1.35 1.96
C LEU A 52 -31.26 2.04 3.30
N ARG A 53 -30.25 2.60 3.98
CA ARG A 53 -30.44 3.36 5.22
C ARG A 53 -31.26 4.64 5.01
N ASN A 54 -31.00 5.38 3.93
CA ASN A 54 -31.77 6.57 3.59
C ASN A 54 -33.25 6.23 3.26
N MET A 55 -33.51 5.00 2.83
CA MET A 55 -34.85 4.46 2.60
C MET A 55 -35.44 3.77 3.85
N GLY A 56 -34.81 3.92 5.02
CA GLY A 56 -35.31 3.40 6.29
C GLY A 56 -35.04 1.92 6.56
N VAL A 57 -34.22 1.26 5.72
CA VAL A 57 -33.76 -0.13 5.90
C VAL A 57 -32.50 -0.14 6.75
N ASP A 58 -32.65 -0.52 8.02
CA ASP A 58 -31.53 -0.80 8.92
C ASP A 58 -31.33 -2.31 9.11
N LEU A 59 -30.19 -2.68 9.68
CA LEU A 59 -29.80 -4.08 9.86
C LEU A 59 -30.77 -4.86 10.76
N VAL A 60 -31.37 -4.20 11.75
CA VAL A 60 -32.30 -4.86 12.68
C VAL A 60 -33.59 -5.18 11.95
N LYS A 61 -34.20 -4.20 11.27
CA LYS A 61 -35.42 -4.39 10.47
C LYS A 61 -35.22 -5.43 9.38
N ALA A 62 -34.09 -5.38 8.66
CA ALA A 62 -33.78 -6.34 7.62
C ALA A 62 -33.67 -7.77 8.18
N ARG A 63 -32.98 -7.97 9.32
CA ARG A 63 -32.91 -9.28 9.97
C ARG A 63 -34.28 -9.78 10.43
N THR A 64 -35.10 -8.92 11.05
CA THR A 64 -36.44 -9.29 11.49
C THR A 64 -37.33 -9.69 10.31
N ALA A 65 -37.24 -8.98 9.18
CA ALA A 65 -37.97 -9.33 7.97
C ALA A 65 -37.51 -10.67 7.38
N VAL A 66 -36.19 -10.93 7.36
CA VAL A 66 -35.66 -12.24 6.94
C VAL A 66 -36.15 -13.35 7.86
N GLU A 67 -36.05 -13.18 9.18
CA GLU A 67 -36.56 -14.14 10.17
C GLU A 67 -38.05 -14.43 9.99
N PHE A 68 -38.83 -13.40 9.67
CA PHE A 68 -40.26 -13.54 9.43
C PHE A 68 -40.58 -14.33 8.15
N ILE A 69 -39.83 -14.10 7.06
CA ILE A 69 -40.12 -14.70 5.75
C ILE A 69 -39.64 -16.15 5.67
N ILE A 70 -38.45 -16.45 6.20
CA ILE A 70 -37.82 -17.78 6.05
C ILE A 70 -37.53 -18.51 7.37
N GLY A 71 -37.65 -17.84 8.51
CA GLY A 71 -37.34 -18.44 9.81
C GLY A 71 -35.85 -18.58 10.09
N ARG A 72 -35.53 -19.43 11.07
CA ARG A 72 -34.18 -19.93 11.33
C ARG A 72 -34.11 -21.40 10.96
N GLY A 73 -32.96 -21.86 10.47
CA GLY A 73 -32.74 -23.27 10.15
C GLY A 73 -32.64 -24.16 11.39
N ASP A 74 -32.96 -25.44 11.20
CA ASP A 74 -33.08 -26.45 12.27
C ASP A 74 -31.76 -27.19 12.60
N SER A 75 -30.62 -26.88 11.95
CA SER A 75 -29.38 -27.64 12.17
C SER A 75 -28.08 -26.86 11.90
N MET A 76 -27.15 -26.91 12.87
CA MET A 76 -25.76 -26.48 12.74
C MET A 76 -24.95 -27.53 11.96
N ILE A 77 -25.17 -27.68 10.65
CA ILE A 77 -24.29 -28.49 9.81
C ILE A 77 -23.21 -27.57 9.23
N VAL A 78 -21.97 -27.73 9.71
CA VAL A 78 -20.77 -27.02 9.27
C VAL A 78 -20.25 -27.66 7.97
N ASP A 79 -21.08 -27.71 6.94
CA ASP A 79 -20.60 -28.02 5.59
C ASP A 79 -20.22 -26.71 4.88
N GLU A 80 -19.41 -26.79 3.82
CA GLU A 80 -19.03 -25.63 3.01
C GLU A 80 -20.28 -24.92 2.48
N MET A 81 -20.70 -23.81 3.10
CA MET A 81 -21.87 -23.04 2.66
C MET A 81 -21.71 -22.59 1.20
N ARG A 82 -22.64 -23.04 0.35
CA ARG A 82 -22.67 -22.74 -1.08
C ARG A 82 -23.66 -21.64 -1.39
N LEU A 83 -23.34 -20.85 -2.41
CA LEU A 83 -24.29 -19.90 -2.99
C LEU A 83 -25.45 -20.65 -3.67
N THR A 84 -26.67 -20.23 -3.39
CA THR A 84 -27.87 -20.69 -4.12
C THR A 84 -27.80 -20.29 -5.60
N PRO A 85 -28.51 -20.98 -6.50
CA PRO A 85 -28.55 -20.59 -7.92
C PRO A 85 -28.99 -19.14 -8.15
N ARG A 86 -29.90 -18.62 -7.31
CA ARG A 86 -30.33 -17.23 -7.36
C ARG A 86 -29.27 -16.27 -6.85
N ALA A 87 -28.56 -16.61 -5.77
CA ALA A 87 -27.43 -15.80 -5.29
C ALA A 87 -26.27 -15.74 -6.30
N LYS A 88 -25.97 -16.84 -6.99
CA LYS A 88 -25.01 -16.84 -8.12
C LYS A 88 -25.47 -15.93 -9.26
N ARG A 89 -26.76 -16.02 -9.63
CA ARG A 89 -27.37 -15.14 -10.62
C ARG A 89 -27.27 -13.66 -10.22
N VAL A 90 -27.44 -13.32 -8.94
CA VAL A 90 -27.25 -11.94 -8.45
C VAL A 90 -25.83 -11.45 -8.72
N ILE A 91 -24.82 -12.28 -8.50
CA ILE A 91 -23.41 -11.94 -8.80
C ILE A 91 -23.20 -11.72 -10.31
N GLU A 92 -23.71 -12.61 -11.15
CA GLU A 92 -23.65 -12.46 -12.61
C GLU A 92 -24.36 -11.18 -13.09
N LEU A 93 -25.51 -10.88 -12.50
CA LEU A 93 -26.26 -9.66 -12.82
C LEU A 93 -25.52 -8.41 -12.32
N ALA A 94 -24.83 -8.49 -11.18
CA ALA A 94 -24.00 -7.39 -10.69
C ALA A 94 -22.86 -7.05 -11.67
N ASP A 95 -22.19 -8.05 -12.27
CA ASP A 95 -21.20 -7.84 -13.33
C ASP A 95 -21.82 -7.15 -14.56
N ARG A 96 -23.03 -7.56 -14.97
CA ARG A 96 -23.75 -6.92 -16.09
C ARG A 96 -24.17 -5.48 -15.77
N GLU A 97 -24.62 -5.21 -14.56
CA GLU A 97 -25.00 -3.85 -14.14
C GLU A 97 -23.75 -2.95 -14.06
N ALA A 98 -22.62 -3.46 -13.58
CA ALA A 98 -21.34 -2.75 -13.63
C ALA A 98 -20.97 -2.41 -15.08
N GLN A 99 -21.04 -3.38 -16.00
CA GLN A 99 -20.75 -3.16 -17.42
C GLN A 99 -21.69 -2.16 -18.10
N LYS A 100 -23.00 -2.21 -17.80
CA LYS A 100 -23.99 -1.25 -18.32
C LYS A 100 -23.72 0.18 -17.87
N LEU A 101 -23.13 0.33 -16.68
CA LEU A 101 -22.74 1.61 -16.11
C LEU A 101 -21.29 1.99 -16.48
N HIS A 102 -20.63 1.20 -17.32
CA HIS A 102 -19.22 1.38 -17.70
C HIS A 102 -18.26 1.35 -16.49
N HIS A 103 -18.59 0.55 -15.48
CA HIS A 103 -17.76 0.35 -14.30
C HIS A 103 -16.97 -0.97 -14.40
N HIS A 104 -15.66 -0.88 -14.16
CA HIS A 104 -14.73 -2.02 -14.23
C HIS A 104 -14.79 -2.98 -13.04
N PHE A 105 -15.25 -2.48 -11.90
CA PHE A 105 -15.30 -3.24 -10.65
C PHE A 105 -16.73 -3.40 -10.15
N ILE A 106 -17.00 -4.56 -9.58
CA ILE A 106 -18.28 -4.88 -8.94
C ILE A 106 -18.22 -4.33 -7.52
N GLY A 107 -18.92 -3.23 -7.28
CA GLY A 107 -19.09 -2.59 -5.98
C GLY A 107 -20.38 -3.04 -5.29
N THR A 108 -20.64 -2.45 -4.12
CA THR A 108 -21.82 -2.76 -3.30
C THR A 108 -23.13 -2.39 -4.00
N GLU A 109 -23.12 -1.30 -4.75
CA GLU A 109 -24.20 -0.79 -5.59
C GLU A 109 -24.52 -1.73 -6.74
N HIS A 110 -23.51 -2.35 -7.37
CA HIS A 110 -23.72 -3.35 -8.41
C HIS A 110 -24.35 -4.63 -7.85
N LEU A 111 -23.92 -5.07 -6.67
CA LEU A 111 -24.54 -6.21 -5.98
C LEU A 111 -26.01 -5.92 -5.62
N LEU A 112 -26.30 -4.72 -5.14
CA LEU A 112 -27.68 -4.31 -4.87
C LEU A 112 -28.50 -4.25 -6.18
N LEU A 113 -27.98 -3.64 -7.24
CA LEU A 113 -28.63 -3.64 -8.56
C LEU A 113 -28.84 -5.07 -9.10
N GLY A 114 -27.91 -5.98 -8.85
CA GLY A 114 -28.04 -7.41 -9.17
C GLY A 114 -29.22 -8.06 -8.44
N ILE A 115 -29.42 -7.76 -7.15
CA ILE A 115 -30.59 -8.19 -6.38
C ILE A 115 -31.88 -7.62 -6.98
N LEU A 116 -31.89 -6.33 -7.32
CA LEU A 116 -33.06 -5.66 -7.91
C LEU A 116 -33.39 -6.19 -9.31
N THR A 117 -32.37 -6.57 -10.10
CA THR A 117 -32.55 -7.16 -11.44
C THR A 117 -33.00 -8.61 -11.35
N GLU A 118 -32.55 -9.37 -10.35
CA GLU A 118 -33.03 -10.73 -10.11
C GLU A 118 -34.51 -10.72 -9.68
N GLY A 119 -34.88 -9.81 -8.78
CA GLY A 119 -36.25 -9.34 -8.52
C GLY A 119 -37.24 -10.36 -7.95
N GLN A 120 -36.89 -11.64 -7.88
CA GLN A 120 -37.78 -12.73 -7.46
C GLN A 120 -37.30 -13.45 -6.20
N GLY A 121 -36.08 -13.18 -5.75
CA GLY A 121 -35.44 -13.73 -4.56
C GLY A 121 -36.00 -13.20 -3.25
N ILE A 122 -35.61 -13.85 -2.16
CA ILE A 122 -36.06 -13.49 -0.81
C ILE A 122 -35.62 -12.05 -0.46
N ALA A 123 -34.46 -11.59 -0.93
CA ALA A 123 -34.05 -10.19 -0.75
C ALA A 123 -35.04 -9.18 -1.34
N ALA A 124 -35.60 -9.46 -2.52
CA ALA A 124 -36.63 -8.62 -3.11
C ALA A 124 -37.91 -8.63 -2.25
N GLY A 125 -38.29 -9.80 -1.74
CA GLY A 125 -39.41 -9.94 -0.79
C GLY A 125 -39.18 -9.19 0.53
N VAL A 126 -37.96 -9.21 1.06
CA VAL A 126 -37.57 -8.47 2.27
C VAL A 126 -37.71 -6.97 2.04
N LEU A 127 -37.15 -6.42 0.95
CA LEU A 127 -37.29 -5.00 0.62
C LEU A 127 -38.77 -4.60 0.47
N ALA A 128 -39.57 -5.43 -0.21
CA ALA A 128 -41.00 -5.20 -0.36
C ALA A 128 -41.74 -5.21 1.00
N SER A 129 -41.41 -6.15 1.90
CA SER A 129 -42.01 -6.24 3.25
C SER A 129 -41.69 -5.05 4.14
N LEU A 130 -40.55 -4.38 3.89
CA LEU A 130 -40.14 -3.16 4.57
C LEU A 130 -40.74 -1.89 3.96
N GLY A 131 -41.61 -2.03 2.95
CA GLY A 131 -42.25 -0.92 2.27
C GLY A 131 -41.33 -0.18 1.29
N VAL A 132 -40.26 -0.84 0.83
CA VAL A 132 -39.24 -0.25 -0.04
C VAL A 132 -39.35 -0.85 -1.45
N PRO A 133 -40.03 -0.18 -2.40
CA PRO A 133 -40.23 -0.72 -3.74
C PRO A 133 -38.92 -0.74 -4.54
N LEU A 134 -38.66 -1.86 -5.21
CA LEU A 134 -37.39 -2.11 -5.93
C LEU A 134 -37.05 -1.03 -6.98
N ALA A 135 -38.08 -0.47 -7.62
CA ALA A 135 -37.92 0.61 -8.60
C ALA A 135 -37.35 1.89 -7.96
N GLU A 136 -37.79 2.26 -6.77
CA GLU A 136 -37.27 3.43 -6.05
C GLU A 136 -35.84 3.18 -5.57
N VAL A 137 -35.52 1.97 -5.09
CA VAL A 137 -34.13 1.62 -4.73
C VAL A 137 -33.21 1.78 -5.92
N ARG A 138 -33.62 1.30 -7.09
CA ARG A 138 -32.86 1.44 -8.35
C ARG A 138 -32.67 2.92 -8.69
N GLN A 139 -33.72 3.72 -8.64
CA GLN A 139 -33.63 5.15 -8.92
C GLN A 139 -32.70 5.88 -7.95
N GLN A 140 -32.75 5.57 -6.65
CA GLN A 140 -31.87 6.16 -5.65
C GLN A 140 -30.41 5.75 -5.85
N ILE A 141 -30.15 4.47 -6.18
CA ILE A 141 -28.80 4.02 -6.53
C ILE A 141 -28.29 4.74 -7.77
N LEU A 142 -29.07 4.80 -8.84
CA LEU A 142 -28.68 5.50 -10.06
C LEU A 142 -28.56 7.02 -9.86
N SER A 143 -29.35 7.61 -8.97
CA SER A 143 -29.23 9.03 -8.59
C SER A 143 -27.98 9.27 -7.77
N VAL A 144 -27.59 8.35 -6.88
CA VAL A 144 -26.34 8.48 -6.11
C VAL A 144 -25.17 8.29 -7.06
N ILE A 145 -25.19 7.29 -7.93
CA ILE A 145 -24.18 7.11 -8.99
C ILE A 145 -24.15 8.35 -9.89
N GLY A 146 -25.31 8.89 -10.29
CA GLY A 146 -25.52 10.03 -11.17
C GLY A 146 -25.21 11.42 -10.57
N GLN A 147 -25.42 11.63 -9.27
CA GLN A 147 -24.97 12.84 -8.55
C GLN A 147 -23.48 12.76 -8.21
N THR A 148 -22.92 11.55 -8.23
CA THR A 148 -21.48 11.31 -8.28
C THR A 148 -20.96 11.27 -9.74
N TYR A 149 -21.83 11.48 -10.74
CA TYR A 149 -21.50 11.46 -12.17
C TYR A 149 -21.25 12.88 -12.69
N VAL A 150 -20.03 13.36 -12.42
CA VAL A 150 -19.23 14.02 -13.48
C VAL A 150 -18.96 12.91 -14.52
N PRO A 151 -18.85 13.17 -15.84
CA PRO A 151 -18.48 12.13 -16.79
C PRO A 151 -17.11 11.56 -16.37
N GLU A 152 -17.11 10.43 -15.67
CA GLU A 152 -15.93 9.76 -15.16
C GLU A 152 -15.47 8.73 -16.20
N ASP A 153 -14.69 9.18 -17.18
CA ASP A 153 -13.72 8.32 -17.89
C ASP A 153 -12.52 7.97 -16.97
N SER A 154 -12.72 7.85 -15.66
CA SER A 154 -11.66 7.68 -14.67
C SER A 154 -12.05 6.69 -13.57
N GLU A 155 -11.26 5.64 -13.44
CA GLU A 155 -11.35 4.61 -12.41
C GLU A 155 -11.43 5.16 -10.95
N THR A 156 -12.45 4.68 -10.21
CA THR A 156 -12.56 4.43 -8.75
C THR A 156 -12.99 5.57 -7.76
N PRO A 157 -14.23 5.51 -7.20
CA PRO A 157 -14.68 6.43 -6.15
C PRO A 157 -14.26 6.08 -4.71
N ASP A 158 -13.52 5.00 -4.47
CA ASP A 158 -13.28 4.54 -3.08
C ASP A 158 -11.80 4.30 -2.70
N LYS A 159 -10.92 4.10 -3.69
CA LYS A 159 -9.46 4.04 -3.44
C LYS A 159 -8.85 5.44 -3.33
N PHE A 160 -9.41 6.43 -4.03
CA PHE A 160 -8.88 7.79 -4.11
C PHE A 160 -9.56 8.81 -3.17
N GLN A 161 -10.44 8.39 -2.26
CA GLN A 161 -11.04 9.34 -1.30
C GLN A 161 -9.99 10.01 -0.41
N LYS A 162 -8.91 9.27 -0.10
CA LYS A 162 -7.74 9.80 0.63
C LYS A 162 -6.86 10.72 -0.23
N PHE A 163 -7.00 10.69 -1.55
CA PHE A 163 -6.16 11.51 -2.43
C PHE A 163 -6.62 12.96 -2.40
N THR A 164 -5.67 13.88 -2.42
CA THR A 164 -5.99 15.30 -2.61
C THR A 164 -6.50 15.52 -4.03
N GLU A 165 -7.22 16.63 -4.25
CA GLU A 165 -7.69 17.02 -5.58
C GLU A 165 -6.55 17.06 -6.61
N ARG A 166 -5.42 17.67 -6.23
CA ARG A 166 -4.19 17.69 -7.05
C ARG A 166 -3.66 16.29 -7.36
N ALA A 167 -3.67 15.38 -6.39
CA ALA A 167 -3.21 14.01 -6.61
C ALA A 167 -4.15 13.22 -7.53
N ARG A 168 -5.46 13.54 -7.56
CA ARG A 168 -6.40 12.98 -8.55
C ARG A 168 -6.15 13.55 -9.94
N GLU A 169 -5.89 14.86 -10.04
CA GLU A 169 -5.51 15.51 -11.30
C GLU A 169 -4.26 14.89 -11.91
N VAL A 170 -3.26 14.53 -11.09
CA VAL A 170 -2.06 13.80 -11.56
C VAL A 170 -2.42 12.48 -12.27
N LEU A 171 -3.37 11.71 -11.73
CA LEU A 171 -3.81 10.43 -12.33
C LEU A 171 -4.54 10.67 -13.66
N ARG A 172 -5.41 11.69 -13.69
CA ARG A 172 -6.10 12.13 -14.91
C ARG A 172 -5.11 12.56 -15.99
N TYR A 173 -4.10 13.37 -15.62
CA TYR A 173 -3.03 13.77 -16.54
C TYR A 173 -2.19 12.58 -17.01
N ALA A 174 -1.92 11.59 -16.17
CA ALA A 174 -1.21 10.38 -16.58
C ALA A 174 -1.96 9.61 -17.67
N GLN A 175 -3.28 9.47 -17.53
CA GLN A 175 -4.15 8.87 -18.54
C GLN A 175 -4.12 9.66 -19.85
N GLU A 176 -4.27 10.98 -19.79
CA GLU A 176 -4.21 11.83 -20.99
C GLU A 176 -2.84 11.76 -21.69
N GLU A 177 -1.74 11.67 -20.94
CA GLU A 177 -0.41 11.53 -21.53
C GLU A 177 -0.18 10.15 -22.15
N ALA A 178 -0.74 9.09 -21.57
CA ALA A 178 -0.75 7.77 -22.18
C ALA A 178 -1.52 7.77 -23.51
N GLN A 179 -2.70 8.40 -23.55
CA GLN A 179 -3.47 8.60 -24.78
C GLN A 179 -2.69 9.43 -25.80
N ARG A 180 -2.06 10.53 -25.37
CA ARG A 180 -1.26 11.41 -26.24
C ARG A 180 -0.07 10.69 -26.89
N LEU A 181 0.48 9.69 -26.19
CA LEU A 181 1.59 8.86 -26.67
C LEU A 181 1.11 7.60 -27.42
N ASN A 182 -0.21 7.40 -27.57
CA ASN A 182 -0.83 6.18 -28.11
C ASN A 182 -0.38 4.90 -27.36
N HIS A 183 -0.16 5.01 -26.05
CA HIS A 183 0.11 3.86 -25.20
C HIS A 183 -1.21 3.25 -24.74
N THR A 184 -1.32 1.92 -24.79
CA THR A 184 -2.54 1.18 -24.41
C THR A 184 -2.57 0.82 -22.92
N TYR A 185 -1.75 1.47 -22.10
CA TYR A 185 -1.60 1.21 -20.66
C TYR A 185 -1.14 2.48 -19.94
N ILE A 186 -1.40 2.56 -18.63
CA ILE A 186 -0.88 3.60 -17.75
C ILE A 186 0.26 3.01 -16.90
N GLY A 187 1.48 3.45 -17.20
CA GLY A 187 2.72 3.06 -16.50
C GLY A 187 3.27 4.16 -15.58
N PRO A 188 4.29 3.86 -14.76
CA PRO A 188 4.94 4.85 -13.88
C PRO A 188 5.42 6.11 -14.63
N GLU A 189 5.87 5.99 -15.88
CA GLU A 189 6.31 7.11 -16.71
C GLU A 189 5.18 8.09 -17.03
N HIS A 190 3.95 7.60 -17.13
CA HIS A 190 2.77 8.42 -17.30
C HIS A 190 2.40 9.13 -15.99
N LEU A 191 2.56 8.46 -14.85
CA LEU A 191 2.41 9.10 -13.53
C LEU A 191 3.42 10.22 -13.32
N LEU A 192 4.69 10.03 -13.75
CA LEU A 192 5.69 11.08 -13.74
C LEU A 192 5.31 12.27 -14.63
N LEU A 193 4.82 12.00 -15.84
CA LEU A 193 4.30 13.04 -16.74
C LEU A 193 3.12 13.80 -16.10
N GLY A 194 2.22 13.09 -15.43
CA GLY A 194 1.10 13.68 -14.68
C GLY A 194 1.57 14.56 -13.52
N LEU A 195 2.55 14.11 -12.74
CA LEU A 195 3.15 14.87 -11.63
C LEU A 195 3.79 16.16 -12.09
N VAL A 196 4.48 16.15 -13.23
CA VAL A 196 5.11 17.36 -13.79
C VAL A 196 4.08 18.28 -14.44
N ARG A 197 3.03 17.70 -15.06
CA ARG A 197 1.96 18.46 -15.73
C ARG A 197 1.02 19.16 -14.75
N GLU A 198 0.80 18.62 -13.55
CA GLU A 198 -0.03 19.27 -12.53
C GLU A 198 0.53 20.63 -12.07
N GLY A 199 1.85 20.81 -12.12
CA GLY A 199 2.51 22.13 -12.11
C GLY A 199 2.67 22.80 -10.73
N ASP A 200 1.63 22.77 -9.89
CA ASP A 200 1.58 23.56 -8.64
C ASP A 200 1.81 22.75 -7.37
N GLY A 201 1.67 21.43 -7.44
CA GLY A 201 1.86 20.50 -6.34
C GLY A 201 3.30 20.43 -5.86
N VAL A 202 3.49 19.86 -4.67
CA VAL A 202 4.82 19.71 -4.04
C VAL A 202 5.76 18.93 -4.96
N ALA A 203 5.27 17.85 -5.58
CA ALA A 203 6.06 17.06 -6.53
C ALA A 203 6.48 17.88 -7.76
N ALA A 204 5.52 18.58 -8.41
CA ALA A 204 5.78 19.39 -9.59
C ALA A 204 6.83 20.47 -9.31
N ARG A 205 6.70 21.17 -8.17
CA ARG A 205 7.64 22.22 -7.76
C ARG A 205 9.03 21.67 -7.46
N VAL A 206 9.13 20.52 -6.80
CA VAL A 206 10.42 19.88 -6.55
C VAL A 206 11.09 19.50 -7.87
N LEU A 207 10.36 18.82 -8.76
CA LEU A 207 10.84 18.41 -10.08
C LEU A 207 11.27 19.63 -10.93
N SER A 208 10.45 20.68 -10.97
CA SER A 208 10.76 21.92 -11.69
C SER A 208 12.01 22.62 -11.15
N ASN A 209 12.19 22.66 -9.82
CA ASN A 209 13.39 23.23 -9.20
C ASN A 209 14.66 22.43 -9.51
N MET A 210 14.51 21.14 -9.84
CA MET A 210 15.59 20.26 -10.30
C MET A 210 15.76 20.30 -11.83
N GLY A 211 15.08 21.22 -12.53
CA GLY A 211 15.19 21.39 -13.96
C GLY A 211 14.40 20.36 -14.79
N VAL A 212 13.52 19.59 -14.16
CA VAL A 212 12.60 18.65 -14.81
C VAL A 212 11.35 19.41 -15.24
N ASP A 213 11.23 19.65 -16.54
CA ASP A 213 10.03 20.24 -17.13
C ASP A 213 9.30 19.22 -18.02
N LEU A 214 8.00 19.50 -18.26
CA LEU A 214 7.12 18.59 -18.99
C LEU A 214 7.64 18.26 -20.40
N ARG A 215 8.33 19.19 -21.08
CA ARG A 215 8.85 18.95 -22.43
C ARG A 215 9.99 17.95 -22.40
N LYS A 216 10.92 18.10 -21.45
CA LYS A 216 12.05 17.18 -21.26
C LYS A 216 11.58 15.76 -20.91
N VAL A 217 10.62 15.64 -19.99
CA VAL A 217 10.07 14.32 -19.60
C VAL A 217 9.39 13.65 -20.79
N ARG A 218 8.56 14.39 -21.55
CA ARG A 218 7.92 13.85 -22.77
C ARG A 218 8.94 13.36 -23.79
N ALA A 219 10.01 14.12 -24.03
CA ALA A 219 11.07 13.74 -24.96
C ALA A 219 11.81 12.47 -24.50
N ALA A 220 12.13 12.38 -23.20
CA ALA A 220 12.79 11.20 -22.63
C ALA A 220 11.89 9.95 -22.69
N VAL A 221 10.61 10.06 -22.33
CA VAL A 221 9.64 8.94 -22.43
C VAL A 221 9.51 8.47 -23.88
N ALA A 222 9.36 9.40 -24.83
CA ALA A 222 9.28 9.06 -26.24
C ALA A 222 10.56 8.38 -26.76
N SER A 223 11.73 8.76 -26.25
CA SER A 223 13.00 8.13 -26.63
C SER A 223 13.18 6.71 -26.07
N ILE A 224 12.58 6.39 -24.92
CA ILE A 224 12.73 5.08 -24.27
C ILE A 224 11.70 4.07 -24.78
N ILE A 225 10.44 4.50 -24.95
CA ILE A 225 9.32 3.60 -25.29
C ILE A 225 8.95 3.68 -26.79
N GLY A 226 9.16 4.82 -27.45
CA GLY A 226 8.73 5.08 -28.83
C GLY A 226 7.20 5.21 -28.97
N PRO A 227 6.68 5.97 -29.96
CA PRO A 227 5.26 5.92 -30.28
C PRO A 227 4.89 4.53 -30.83
N ARG A 228 3.72 3.99 -30.47
CA ARG A 228 3.17 2.79 -31.13
C ARG A 228 2.33 3.15 -32.35
N ASP A 229 2.54 2.41 -33.44
CA ASP A 229 1.64 2.36 -34.59
C ASP A 229 0.49 1.38 -34.30
N SER A 230 -0.58 1.82 -33.62
CA SER A 230 -1.86 1.10 -33.69
C SER A 230 -3.04 1.93 -33.18
N ALA A 231 -4.09 1.96 -34.00
CA ALA A 231 -5.36 2.66 -33.81
C ALA A 231 -6.43 1.76 -33.15
N ALA A 232 -6.09 1.08 -32.05
CA ALA A 232 -7.06 0.32 -31.27
C ALA A 232 -7.37 1.06 -29.96
N VAL A 233 -8.55 1.68 -29.89
CA VAL A 233 -9.07 2.28 -28.66
C VAL A 233 -9.42 1.14 -27.69
N HIS A 234 -8.55 0.91 -26.70
CA HIS A 234 -8.81 0.04 -25.55
C HIS A 234 -8.75 0.90 -24.28
N GLU A 235 -9.58 0.55 -23.30
CA GLU A 235 -9.55 1.11 -21.95
C GLU A 235 -8.13 1.03 -21.37
N LEU A 236 -7.60 2.16 -20.91
CA LEU A 236 -6.22 2.26 -20.43
C LEU A 236 -6.12 1.78 -18.99
N GLY A 237 -5.80 0.50 -18.81
CA GLY A 237 -5.55 -0.07 -17.49
C GLY A 237 -4.20 0.37 -16.90
N LEU A 238 -4.14 0.55 -15.58
CA LEU A 238 -2.88 0.67 -14.83
C LEU A 238 -2.06 -0.63 -14.94
N THR A 239 -0.78 -0.50 -15.26
CA THR A 239 0.19 -1.60 -15.18
C THR A 239 0.37 -2.06 -13.73
N PRO A 240 0.83 -3.31 -13.48
CA PRO A 240 1.14 -3.78 -12.13
C PRO A 240 2.11 -2.86 -11.37
N ARG A 241 3.11 -2.31 -12.08
CA ARG A 241 4.07 -1.35 -11.51
C ARG A 241 3.43 -0.01 -11.17
N ALA A 242 2.54 0.51 -12.02
CA ALA A 242 1.80 1.74 -11.69
C ALA A 242 0.87 1.55 -10.48
N LYS A 243 0.25 0.37 -10.33
CA LYS A 243 -0.52 0.01 -9.14
C LYS A 243 0.37 -0.02 -7.89
N GLN A 244 1.55 -0.63 -8.00
CA GLN A 244 2.54 -0.66 -6.93
C GLN A 244 2.99 0.76 -6.52
N VAL A 245 3.22 1.68 -7.47
CA VAL A 245 3.54 3.09 -7.17
C VAL A 245 2.45 3.75 -6.31
N ILE A 246 1.17 3.50 -6.62
CA ILE A 246 0.04 4.02 -5.87
C ILE A 246 -0.02 3.42 -4.45
N GLU A 247 0.24 2.12 -4.30
CA GLU A 247 0.31 1.45 -3.00
C GLU A 247 1.45 2.01 -2.13
N LEU A 248 2.63 2.19 -2.73
CA LEU A 248 3.79 2.78 -2.05
C LEU A 248 3.53 4.24 -1.65
N ALA A 249 2.76 5.01 -2.43
CA ALA A 249 2.34 6.35 -2.05
C ALA A 249 1.40 6.37 -0.83
N VAL A 250 0.53 5.36 -0.70
CA VAL A 250 -0.32 5.19 0.50
C VAL A 250 0.54 4.90 1.72
N ASP A 251 1.53 4.02 1.58
CA ASP A 251 2.43 3.66 2.67
C ASP A 251 3.33 4.82 3.08
N GLU A 252 3.76 5.65 2.12
CA GLU A 252 4.51 6.86 2.41
C GLU A 252 3.67 7.89 3.16
N ALA A 253 2.42 8.10 2.76
CA ALA A 253 1.51 8.97 3.49
C ALA A 253 1.31 8.50 4.94
N ARG A 254 1.16 7.19 5.15
CA ARG A 254 1.09 6.60 6.49
C ARG A 254 2.38 6.79 7.28
N ARG A 255 3.54 6.61 6.65
CA ARG A 255 4.87 6.78 7.26
C ARG A 255 5.09 8.22 7.73
N LEU A 256 4.61 9.19 6.95
CA LEU A 256 4.61 10.62 7.29
C LEU A 256 3.46 11.03 8.22
N ASN A 257 2.63 10.07 8.65
CA ASN A 257 1.44 10.28 9.47
C ASN A 257 0.42 11.26 8.85
N HIS A 258 0.40 11.35 7.52
CA HIS A 258 -0.59 12.09 6.76
C HIS A 258 -1.85 11.23 6.56
N ARG A 259 -3.02 11.84 6.81
CA ARG A 259 -4.33 11.20 6.60
C ARG A 259 -4.85 11.32 5.18
N TYR A 260 -4.04 11.91 4.30
CA TYR A 260 -4.32 12.16 2.89
C TYR A 260 -3.12 11.72 2.04
N ILE A 261 -3.34 11.55 0.74
CA ILE A 261 -2.33 11.18 -0.25
C ILE A 261 -2.23 12.32 -1.25
N GLY A 262 -1.15 13.09 -1.13
CA GLY A 262 -0.84 14.23 -2.00
C GLY A 262 0.15 13.91 -3.11
N THR A 263 0.48 14.92 -3.91
CA THR A 263 1.41 14.81 -5.05
C THR A 263 2.81 14.36 -4.63
N GLU A 264 3.27 14.80 -3.46
CA GLU A 264 4.52 14.41 -2.83
C GLU A 264 4.59 12.93 -2.50
N HIS A 265 3.49 12.35 -2.02
CA HIS A 265 3.40 10.93 -1.72
C HIS A 265 3.43 10.09 -3.00
N LEU A 266 2.75 10.56 -4.06
CA LEU A 266 2.81 9.93 -5.37
C LEU A 266 4.23 9.94 -5.96
N LEU A 267 4.95 11.05 -5.83
CA LEU A 267 6.35 11.13 -6.27
C LEU A 267 7.26 10.21 -5.43
N LEU A 268 7.09 10.19 -4.11
CA LEU A 268 7.87 9.30 -3.24
C LEU A 268 7.56 7.83 -3.49
N GLY A 269 6.30 7.47 -3.73
CA GLY A 269 5.90 6.12 -4.14
C GLY A 269 6.51 5.70 -5.48
N LEU A 270 6.62 6.65 -6.42
CA LEU A 270 7.27 6.44 -7.71
C LEU A 270 8.77 6.17 -7.56
N LEU A 271 9.46 6.90 -6.69
CA LEU A 271 10.87 6.66 -6.38
C LEU A 271 11.06 5.34 -5.61
N ALA A 272 10.13 4.99 -4.72
CA ALA A 272 10.21 3.77 -3.92
C ALA A 272 10.01 2.48 -4.74
N GLU A 273 9.35 2.54 -5.91
CA GLU A 273 9.26 1.40 -6.83
C GLU A 273 10.63 1.07 -7.46
N GLY A 274 11.49 2.08 -7.60
CA GLY A 274 12.94 1.95 -7.80
C GLY A 274 13.42 1.64 -9.23
N GLN A 275 12.76 0.74 -9.98
CA GLN A 275 13.26 0.26 -11.28
C GLN A 275 12.26 0.49 -12.44
N SER A 276 11.53 1.60 -12.45
CA SER A 276 10.57 1.93 -13.50
C SER A 276 11.15 2.80 -14.62
N VAL A 277 10.43 2.88 -15.74
CA VAL A 277 10.76 3.82 -16.82
C VAL A 277 10.77 5.26 -16.31
N ALA A 278 9.92 5.62 -15.35
CA ALA A 278 9.93 6.94 -14.73
C ALA A 278 11.26 7.27 -14.05
N VAL A 279 11.83 6.30 -13.34
CA VAL A 279 13.18 6.43 -12.76
C VAL A 279 14.22 6.62 -13.85
N GLY A 280 14.20 5.77 -14.88
CA GLY A 280 15.13 5.89 -16.01
C GLY A 280 15.02 7.24 -16.74
N VAL A 281 13.82 7.82 -16.80
CA VAL A 281 13.60 9.17 -17.32
C VAL A 281 14.26 10.22 -16.43
N LEU A 282 14.06 10.18 -15.11
CA LEU A 282 14.72 11.10 -14.17
C LEU A 282 16.26 11.00 -14.27
N GLU A 283 16.80 9.79 -14.35
CA GLU A 283 18.23 9.53 -14.53
C GLU A 283 18.76 10.08 -15.85
N SER A 284 18.02 9.91 -16.95
CA SER A 284 18.38 10.49 -18.26
C SER A 284 18.43 12.02 -18.25
N LEU A 285 17.64 12.65 -17.37
CA LEU A 285 17.64 14.09 -17.12
C LEU A 285 18.69 14.52 -16.09
N ARG A 286 19.56 13.59 -15.65
CA ARG A 286 20.61 13.78 -14.63
C ARG A 286 20.06 14.15 -13.26
N VAL A 287 18.86 13.67 -12.92
CA VAL A 287 18.22 13.86 -11.63
C VAL A 287 18.36 12.59 -10.80
N CYS A 288 19.07 12.68 -9.68
CA CYS A 288 19.34 11.57 -8.78
C CYS A 288 18.15 11.31 -7.85
N GLN A 289 17.65 10.07 -7.81
CA GLN A 289 16.47 9.69 -7.01
C GLN A 289 16.58 10.05 -5.51
N PRO A 290 17.68 9.75 -4.80
CA PRO A 290 17.89 10.19 -3.42
C PRO A 290 17.69 11.69 -3.20
N ASP A 291 18.14 12.52 -4.14
CA ASP A 291 18.06 13.98 -4.01
C ASP A 291 16.63 14.49 -4.20
N VAL A 292 15.85 13.86 -5.08
CA VAL A 292 14.41 14.16 -5.24
C VAL A 292 13.68 13.87 -3.93
N GLY A 293 13.88 12.68 -3.35
CA GLY A 293 13.26 12.29 -2.08
C GLY A 293 13.64 13.24 -0.94
N ARG A 294 14.93 13.58 -0.82
CA ARG A 294 15.42 14.55 0.19
C ARG A 294 14.74 15.91 0.03
N ARG A 295 14.61 16.40 -1.21
CA ARG A 295 14.01 17.71 -1.49
C ARG A 295 12.51 17.75 -1.21
N VAL A 296 11.79 16.67 -1.52
CA VAL A 296 10.37 16.52 -1.12
C VAL A 296 10.23 16.58 0.40
N MET A 297 11.05 15.84 1.14
CA MET A 297 11.03 15.83 2.61
C MET A 297 11.36 17.19 3.23
N GLN A 298 12.27 17.97 2.63
CA GLN A 298 12.55 19.34 3.06
C GLN A 298 11.33 20.26 2.90
N VAL A 299 10.60 20.14 1.78
CA VAL A 299 9.39 20.95 1.53
C VAL A 299 8.26 20.58 2.51
N ILE A 300 8.15 19.31 2.89
CA ILE A 300 7.18 18.84 3.90
C ILE A 300 7.58 19.31 5.32
N GLY A 301 8.86 19.23 5.67
CA GLY A 301 9.37 19.53 7.02
C GLY A 301 9.49 21.00 7.40
N GLN A 302 9.53 21.93 6.43
CA GLN A 302 9.69 23.37 6.69
C GLN A 302 8.41 24.10 7.14
N GLY A 303 7.31 23.39 7.43
CA GLY A 303 6.08 24.01 7.89
C GLY A 303 5.39 24.80 6.77
N GLY A 304 4.66 24.08 5.92
CA GLY A 304 3.68 24.70 5.04
C GLY A 304 2.55 25.33 5.85
N VAL A 305 2.72 26.58 6.28
CA VAL A 305 1.61 27.50 6.46
C VAL A 305 0.91 27.58 5.11
N PHE A 306 -0.31 27.06 5.02
CA PHE A 306 -1.22 27.42 3.94
C PHE A 306 -2.58 27.79 4.52
N VAL A 307 -2.87 29.07 4.35
CA VAL A 307 -4.16 29.72 4.56
C VAL A 307 -5.12 29.18 3.52
N GLY A 308 -6.01 28.29 3.94
CA GLY A 308 -7.29 28.02 3.31
C GLY A 308 -8.35 28.31 4.36
N THR A 309 -9.27 29.22 4.05
CA THR A 309 -10.32 29.69 4.96
C THR A 309 -11.20 28.54 5.45
N GLY A 310 -11.12 28.23 6.74
CA GLY A 310 -12.15 27.52 7.50
C GLY A 310 -11.69 26.24 8.22
N GLY A 311 -11.55 26.32 9.56
CA GLY A 311 -11.90 25.21 10.45
C GLY A 311 -10.78 24.46 11.18
N MET A 312 -10.51 24.93 12.41
CA MET A 312 -9.94 24.23 13.59
C MET A 312 -8.50 23.70 13.61
N VAL A 313 -7.79 24.19 14.65
CA VAL A 313 -6.44 23.84 15.08
C VAL A 313 -6.49 22.74 16.12
N MET A 314 -5.74 21.65 15.92
CA MET A 314 -5.27 20.76 16.99
C MET A 314 -3.75 20.68 16.86
N GLY A 315 -3.04 21.17 17.89
CA GLY A 315 -1.58 21.21 17.89
C GLY A 315 -0.98 19.80 17.88
N PRO A 316 0.09 19.54 17.10
CA PRO A 316 0.74 18.24 17.13
C PRO A 316 1.63 18.16 18.37
N ARG A 317 1.49 17.05 19.12
CA ARG A 317 2.63 16.50 19.86
C ARG A 317 3.67 16.09 18.81
N THR A 318 4.70 16.89 18.66
CA THR A 318 5.83 16.63 17.76
C THR A 318 6.64 15.46 18.31
N VAL A 319 6.58 14.30 17.63
CA VAL A 319 7.70 13.35 17.70
C VAL A 319 8.81 13.97 16.84
N PRO A 320 10.01 14.23 17.37
CA PRO A 320 11.07 14.86 16.60
C PRO A 320 11.46 13.95 15.43
N VAL A 321 11.20 14.41 14.21
CA VAL A 321 11.78 13.85 12.98
C VAL A 321 13.29 14.05 13.09
N PRO A 322 14.11 12.97 13.09
CA PRO A 322 15.55 13.11 13.16
C PRO A 322 16.04 13.90 11.94
N ALA A 323 17.05 14.76 12.14
CA ALA A 323 17.65 15.51 11.05
C ALA A 323 18.09 14.57 9.90
N PRO A 324 18.07 15.00 8.64
CA PRO A 324 18.58 14.19 7.53
C PRO A 324 20.08 13.92 7.68
N LEU A 325 20.57 12.76 7.23
CA LEU A 325 22.01 12.41 7.28
C LEU A 325 22.86 13.25 6.31
N GLY A 326 22.25 14.05 5.44
CA GLY A 326 22.93 14.91 4.47
C GLY A 326 23.10 14.22 3.11
N ASP A 327 24.11 14.65 2.36
CA ASP A 327 24.40 14.11 1.03
C ASP A 327 25.04 12.72 1.12
N LEU A 328 24.65 11.82 0.21
CA LEU A 328 25.27 10.50 0.07
C LEU A 328 26.67 10.69 -0.52
N LEU A 329 27.68 10.30 0.24
CA LEU A 329 29.08 10.41 -0.15
C LEU A 329 29.54 9.18 -0.92
N ARG A 330 29.16 7.98 -0.48
CA ARG A 330 29.67 6.71 -1.03
C ARG A 330 28.80 5.52 -0.63
N VAL A 331 28.73 4.51 -1.49
CA VAL A 331 28.16 3.19 -1.18
C VAL A 331 29.24 2.13 -1.24
N ILE A 332 29.34 1.30 -0.20
CA ILE A 332 30.29 0.20 -0.08
C ILE A 332 29.50 -1.12 -0.08
N PRO A 333 29.60 -1.95 -1.13
CA PRO A 333 29.01 -3.29 -1.11
C PRO A 333 29.79 -4.18 -0.13
N ILE A 334 29.09 -4.93 0.72
CA ILE A 334 29.70 -5.77 1.76
C ILE A 334 29.50 -7.25 1.45
N VAL A 335 28.24 -7.68 1.29
CA VAL A 335 27.82 -9.07 1.06
C VAL A 335 28.53 -10.09 1.98
N GLN A 336 28.58 -9.79 3.28
CA GLN A 336 29.12 -10.70 4.29
C GLN A 336 27.98 -11.40 5.02
N THR A 337 28.09 -12.72 5.15
CA THR A 337 27.07 -13.54 5.82
C THR A 337 27.67 -14.30 6.99
N GLN A 338 27.02 -14.24 8.15
CA GLN A 338 27.34 -15.10 9.29
C GLN A 338 26.07 -15.73 9.84
N ALA A 339 26.23 -16.84 10.56
CA ALA A 339 25.11 -17.57 11.14
C ALA A 339 25.45 -18.09 12.54
N VAL A 340 24.42 -18.15 13.39
CA VAL A 340 24.46 -18.73 14.72
C VAL A 340 23.17 -19.53 14.92
N GLY A 341 23.30 -20.84 15.11
CA GLY A 341 22.16 -21.74 15.11
C GLY A 341 21.44 -21.72 13.75
N ASP A 342 20.14 -21.43 13.78
CA ASP A 342 19.27 -21.29 12.61
C ASP A 342 19.16 -19.86 12.07
N VAL A 343 19.71 -18.87 12.77
CA VAL A 343 19.68 -17.46 12.35
C VAL A 343 20.88 -17.15 11.47
N ARG A 344 20.62 -16.58 10.31
CA ARG A 344 21.63 -16.10 9.37
C ARG A 344 21.43 -14.62 9.09
N VAL A 345 22.46 -13.82 9.36
CA VAL A 345 22.49 -12.37 9.10
C VAL A 345 23.47 -12.08 7.95
N THR A 346 23.03 -11.27 6.99
CA THR A 346 23.77 -10.87 5.81
C THR A 346 23.87 -9.35 5.78
N LEU A 347 25.07 -8.79 5.90
CA LEU A 347 25.31 -7.37 5.63
C LEU A 347 25.42 -7.18 4.11
N LEU A 348 24.56 -6.36 3.53
CA LEU A 348 24.44 -6.17 2.08
C LEU A 348 25.31 -5.00 1.62
N SER A 349 25.14 -3.83 2.20
CA SER A 349 25.85 -2.61 1.81
C SER A 349 25.90 -1.57 2.94
N LEU A 350 26.88 -0.69 2.87
CA LEU A 350 27.06 0.48 3.75
C LEU A 350 26.99 1.76 2.91
N GLU A 351 26.08 2.66 3.26
CA GLU A 351 25.93 3.98 2.65
C GLU A 351 26.48 5.06 3.58
N LEU A 352 27.48 5.80 3.14
CA LEU A 352 28.10 6.89 3.88
C LEU A 352 27.47 8.22 3.50
N TYR A 353 27.06 9.00 4.49
CA TYR A 353 26.46 10.32 4.32
C TYR A 353 27.28 11.40 5.04
N ALA A 354 27.05 12.66 4.68
CA ALA A 354 27.77 13.81 5.27
C ALA A 354 27.70 13.91 6.80
N HIS A 355 26.65 13.37 7.44
CA HIS A 355 26.42 13.48 8.89
C HIS A 355 26.06 12.13 9.55
N GLY A 356 26.31 11.01 8.87
CA GLY A 356 25.95 9.67 9.36
C GLY A 356 26.14 8.58 8.30
N PHE A 357 25.60 7.40 8.56
CA PHE A 357 25.65 6.29 7.60
C PHE A 357 24.50 5.30 7.82
N ILE A 358 24.24 4.45 6.82
CA ILE A 358 23.23 3.40 6.87
C ILE A 358 23.88 2.07 6.53
N ILE A 359 23.63 1.05 7.36
CA ILE A 359 23.96 -0.34 7.03
C ILE A 359 22.66 -1.02 6.60
N HIS A 360 22.67 -1.61 5.40
CA HIS A 360 21.60 -2.46 4.91
C HIS A 360 21.94 -3.90 5.19
N ASP A 361 21.05 -4.60 5.88
CA ASP A 361 21.25 -6.00 6.20
C ASP A 361 19.96 -6.82 6.11
N ARG A 362 20.14 -8.14 6.06
CA ARG A 362 19.07 -9.12 5.96
C ARG A 362 19.28 -10.26 6.93
N ALA A 363 18.28 -10.56 7.77
CA ALA A 363 18.24 -11.73 8.62
C ALA A 363 17.25 -12.79 8.09
N THR A 364 17.61 -14.06 8.21
CA THR A 364 16.80 -15.22 7.79
C THR A 364 16.88 -16.34 8.82
N ILE A 365 15.88 -17.22 8.89
CA ILE A 365 15.88 -18.44 9.71
C ILE A 365 15.93 -19.66 8.79
N SER A 366 16.79 -20.64 9.07
CA SER A 366 17.04 -21.78 8.18
C SER A 366 16.06 -22.96 8.32
N ASP A 367 15.02 -22.88 9.15
CA ASP A 367 14.05 -23.97 9.32
C ASP A 367 12.95 -23.93 8.25
N GLN A 368 12.82 -25.03 7.51
CA GLN A 368 11.93 -25.19 6.34
C GLN A 368 10.46 -25.43 6.72
N THR A 369 10.09 -25.29 7.99
CA THR A 369 8.72 -25.51 8.48
C THR A 369 8.05 -24.21 8.93
N ALA A 370 7.77 -23.36 7.95
CA ALA A 370 6.97 -22.13 8.02
C ALA A 370 7.47 -21.02 8.97
N PRO A 371 7.50 -19.75 8.51
CA PRO A 371 7.85 -18.60 9.36
C PRO A 371 6.73 -18.37 10.39
N HIS A 372 6.92 -18.82 11.63
CA HIS A 372 6.01 -18.46 12.73
C HIS A 372 6.15 -16.94 13.00
N PRO A 373 5.05 -16.15 13.01
CA PRO A 373 5.10 -14.69 13.18
C PRO A 373 5.90 -14.22 14.41
N GLU A 374 5.88 -15.03 15.46
CA GLU A 374 6.62 -14.79 16.71
C GLU A 374 8.14 -14.87 16.52
N ARG A 375 8.64 -15.80 15.70
CA ARG A 375 10.07 -15.91 15.38
C ARG A 375 10.53 -14.81 14.43
N MET A 376 9.66 -14.35 13.55
CA MET A 376 9.91 -13.17 12.73
C MET A 376 10.00 -11.89 13.57
N ALA A 377 9.14 -11.75 14.59
CA ALA A 377 9.24 -10.64 15.54
C ALA A 377 10.56 -10.65 16.34
N GLN A 378 11.12 -11.83 16.63
CA GLN A 378 12.44 -11.97 17.28
C GLN A 378 13.62 -11.52 16.40
N LEU A 379 13.51 -11.62 15.07
CA LEU A 379 14.51 -11.01 14.19
C LEU A 379 14.45 -9.49 14.30
N GLY A 380 13.25 -8.91 14.34
CA GLY A 380 13.04 -7.48 14.53
C GLY A 380 13.58 -6.89 15.84
N SER A 381 13.96 -7.72 16.83
CA SER A 381 14.58 -7.31 18.11
C SER A 381 16.09 -7.53 18.18
N LEU A 382 16.77 -7.74 17.04
CA LEU A 382 18.23 -7.73 16.98
C LEU A 382 18.78 -6.33 17.27
N ASP A 383 19.73 -6.25 18.20
CA ASP A 383 20.47 -5.02 18.48
C ASP A 383 21.83 -5.06 17.80
N PHE A 384 22.21 -3.93 17.22
CA PHE A 384 23.46 -3.75 16.49
C PHE A 384 24.32 -2.71 17.22
N ASP A 385 25.52 -3.12 17.61
CA ASP A 385 26.56 -2.26 18.15
C ASP A 385 27.67 -2.08 17.12
N ILE A 386 27.98 -0.83 16.79
CA ILE A 386 28.91 -0.50 15.71
C ILE A 386 30.01 0.38 16.26
N SER A 387 31.24 -0.01 15.97
CA SER A 387 32.44 0.72 16.34
C SER A 387 33.43 0.77 15.19
N ASP A 388 34.36 1.72 15.20
CA ASP A 388 35.51 1.74 14.29
C ASP A 388 36.83 1.40 15.00
N ASP A 389 37.92 1.36 14.23
CA ASP A 389 39.29 1.12 14.68
C ASP A 389 39.96 2.37 15.31
N ARG A 390 39.28 3.52 15.32
CA ARG A 390 39.71 4.79 15.90
C ARG A 390 39.04 5.10 17.24
N GLY A 391 38.20 4.19 17.73
CA GLY A 391 37.49 4.31 19.00
C GLY A 391 36.13 5.02 18.91
N GLY A 392 35.63 5.27 17.70
CA GLY A 392 34.28 5.76 17.45
C GLY A 392 33.24 4.67 17.73
N HIS A 393 32.14 5.07 18.36
CA HIS A 393 30.98 4.23 18.63
C HIS A 393 29.73 4.89 18.07
N TYR A 394 28.87 4.09 17.43
CA TYR A 394 27.77 4.60 16.62
C TYR A 394 26.45 4.00 17.08
N HIS A 395 25.51 4.88 17.39
CA HIS A 395 24.17 4.48 17.79
C HIS A 395 23.19 4.68 16.63
N GLY A 396 22.56 3.58 16.24
CA GLY A 396 21.55 3.57 15.18
C GLY A 396 20.17 3.84 15.72
N ARG A 397 19.39 4.67 15.03
CA ARG A 397 17.93 4.64 15.16
C ARG A 397 17.38 3.81 14.00
N MET A 398 16.72 2.70 14.31
CA MET A 398 16.05 1.87 13.30
C MET A 398 15.06 2.75 12.52
N GLN A 399 15.21 2.78 11.20
CA GLN A 399 14.39 3.60 10.31
C GLN A 399 13.29 2.79 9.65
N HIS A 400 13.63 1.59 9.17
CA HIS A 400 12.71 0.73 8.44
C HIS A 400 13.05 -0.75 8.74
N GLY A 401 12.11 -1.47 9.33
CA GLY A 401 12.10 -2.94 9.35
C GLY A 401 11.05 -3.43 8.36
N ARG A 402 11.42 -4.25 7.38
CA ARG A 402 10.48 -4.87 6.43
C ARG A 402 10.68 -6.37 6.40
N THR A 403 9.59 -7.12 6.22
CA THR A 403 9.64 -8.56 5.99
C THR A 403 8.87 -8.94 4.75
N ASP A 404 9.39 -9.88 3.98
CA ASP A 404 8.72 -10.52 2.85
C ASP A 404 8.12 -11.89 3.24
N GLY A 405 8.10 -12.21 4.53
CA GLY A 405 7.70 -13.51 5.08
C GLY A 405 8.82 -14.54 5.13
N VAL A 406 9.94 -14.34 4.43
CA VAL A 406 11.08 -15.28 4.39
C VAL A 406 12.33 -14.66 5.03
N ALA A 407 12.49 -13.35 4.91
CA ALA A 407 13.59 -12.58 5.43
C ALA A 407 13.10 -11.30 6.12
N TRP A 408 13.93 -10.81 7.02
CA TRP A 408 13.81 -9.49 7.63
C TRP A 408 14.92 -8.58 7.11
N TYR A 409 14.57 -7.38 6.69
CA TYR A 409 15.50 -6.37 6.21
C TYR A 409 15.58 -5.23 7.20
N PHE A 410 16.80 -4.79 7.52
CA PHE A 410 17.07 -3.70 8.45
C PHE A 410 17.75 -2.55 7.74
N GLY A 411 17.35 -1.34 8.10
CA GLY A 411 18.09 -0.11 7.82
C GLY A 411 17.97 0.82 9.02
N ALA A 412 19.10 1.20 9.60
CA ALA A 412 19.19 2.13 10.71
C ALA A 412 20.13 3.30 10.35
N ASP A 413 19.74 4.49 10.79
CA ASP A 413 20.55 5.70 10.62
C ASP A 413 21.51 5.81 11.81
N TYR A 414 22.80 5.70 11.53
CA TYR A 414 23.86 5.81 12.51
C TYR A 414 24.45 7.21 12.53
N ARG A 415 24.69 7.72 13.74
CA ARG A 415 25.34 9.01 13.98
C ARG A 415 26.38 8.89 15.10
N PRO A 416 27.44 9.72 15.09
CA PRO A 416 27.83 10.66 14.03
C PRO A 416 28.28 9.94 12.74
N GLY A 417 28.68 10.68 11.71
CA GLY A 417 29.35 10.10 10.53
C GLY A 417 30.64 9.39 10.94
N ILE A 418 31.06 8.40 10.15
CA ILE A 418 32.28 7.63 10.44
C ILE A 418 33.49 8.56 10.40
N ASP A 419 34.44 8.36 11.32
CA ASP A 419 35.74 9.03 11.26
C ASP A 419 36.37 8.83 9.85
N PRO A 420 36.70 9.91 9.12
CA PRO A 420 37.30 9.81 7.79
C PRO A 420 38.65 9.07 7.77
N GLU A 421 39.35 8.97 8.90
CA GLU A 421 40.59 8.21 9.04
C GLU A 421 40.35 6.76 9.50
N ALA A 422 39.11 6.35 9.77
CA ALA A 422 38.81 4.96 10.11
C ALA A 422 39.02 4.06 8.89
N HIS A 423 39.64 2.91 9.11
CA HIS A 423 39.88 1.92 8.05
C HIS A 423 38.94 0.73 8.12
N GLU A 424 38.36 0.46 9.28
CA GLU A 424 37.50 -0.68 9.51
C GLU A 424 36.31 -0.30 10.40
N LEU A 425 35.11 -0.72 10.00
CA LEU A 425 33.95 -0.78 10.89
C LEU A 425 33.75 -2.20 11.40
N ARG A 426 33.52 -2.33 12.71
CA ARG A 426 33.11 -3.56 13.36
C ARG A 426 31.63 -3.50 13.70
N VAL A 427 30.86 -4.48 13.23
CA VAL A 427 29.43 -4.61 13.52
C VAL A 427 29.22 -5.82 14.40
N ARG A 428 28.73 -5.62 15.62
CA ARG A 428 28.42 -6.67 16.57
C ARG A 428 26.91 -6.77 16.73
N VAL A 429 26.38 -7.98 16.58
CA VAL A 429 24.93 -8.23 16.66
C VAL A 429 24.63 -9.04 17.91
N ARG A 430 23.62 -8.64 18.67
CA ARG A 430 23.07 -9.41 19.81
C ARG A 430 21.57 -9.62 19.64
N GLY A 431 21.07 -10.74 20.17
CA GLY A 431 19.67 -11.09 20.07
C GLY A 431 18.89 -10.65 21.30
N GLY A 432 17.93 -9.75 21.14
CA GLY A 432 16.87 -9.52 22.12
C GLY A 432 15.87 -10.69 22.14
N GLY A 433 16.32 -11.88 22.57
CA GLY A 433 15.47 -13.08 22.70
C GLY A 433 15.95 -14.36 21.99
N LEU A 434 17.15 -14.38 21.39
CA LEU A 434 17.70 -15.58 20.75
C LEU A 434 18.24 -16.61 21.76
N PRO A 435 18.19 -17.92 21.47
CA PRO A 435 18.73 -18.94 22.37
C PRO A 435 20.23 -18.75 22.60
N ARG A 436 20.67 -18.86 23.85
CA ARG A 436 22.09 -18.75 24.22
C ARG A 436 22.90 -19.86 23.53
N PRO A 437 24.09 -19.58 22.98
CA PRO A 437 25.03 -20.63 22.61
C PRO A 437 25.46 -21.40 23.89
N PRO A 438 25.78 -22.70 23.79
CA PRO A 438 26.25 -23.48 24.94
C PRO A 438 27.55 -22.88 25.48
N GLU A 439 27.65 -22.73 26.81
CA GLU A 439 28.86 -22.21 27.46
C GLU A 439 30.07 -23.11 27.14
N PRO A 440 31.25 -22.54 26.84
CA PRO A 440 32.46 -23.31 26.65
C PRO A 440 32.86 -23.98 27.97
N ALA A 441 33.12 -25.29 27.91
CA ALA A 441 33.66 -26.04 29.03
C ALA A 441 35.12 -25.64 29.28
N GLY A 442 35.35 -24.68 30.17
CA GLY A 442 36.69 -24.30 30.60
C GLY A 442 36.75 -22.85 31.09
N GLY A 443 37.03 -22.68 32.38
CA GLY A 443 37.03 -21.39 33.05
C GLY A 443 38.18 -20.45 32.67
N GLN A 444 38.01 -19.22 33.15
CA GLN A 444 38.98 -18.13 33.24
C GLN A 444 39.30 -17.37 31.95
N GLN A 445 38.39 -16.46 31.61
CA GLN A 445 38.71 -15.07 31.28
C GLN A 445 37.53 -14.21 31.73
N ALA A 446 37.82 -12.99 32.22
CA ALA A 446 36.80 -12.02 32.60
C ALA A 446 35.96 -11.67 31.37
N ALA A 447 34.89 -12.42 31.15
CA ALA A 447 34.02 -12.27 30.00
C ALA A 447 33.20 -10.99 30.19
N GLU A 448 33.24 -10.10 29.20
CA GLU A 448 32.29 -9.01 29.07
C GLU A 448 30.86 -9.56 29.29
N PRO A 449 29.92 -8.80 29.89
CA PRO A 449 28.71 -9.39 30.48
C PRO A 449 27.82 -10.17 29.50
N TYR A 450 28.04 -10.08 28.19
CA TYR A 450 27.40 -10.90 27.17
C TYR A 450 28.33 -11.05 25.94
N PRO A 451 28.77 -12.24 25.51
CA PRO A 451 29.49 -12.39 24.24
C PRO A 451 28.52 -12.15 23.08
N TRP A 452 28.84 -11.20 22.22
CA TRP A 452 28.10 -10.89 21.00
C TRP A 452 27.88 -12.14 20.13
N LEU A 453 26.71 -12.26 19.50
CA LEU A 453 26.33 -13.46 18.72
C LEU A 453 27.05 -13.54 17.38
N LEU A 454 27.22 -12.40 16.70
CA LEU A 454 27.90 -12.28 15.41
C LEU A 454 28.79 -11.04 15.41
N THR A 455 29.94 -11.11 14.73
CA THR A 455 30.87 -9.98 14.60
C THR A 455 31.36 -9.86 13.16
N PHE A 456 30.98 -8.80 12.48
CA PHE A 456 31.39 -8.49 11.10
C PHE A 456 32.47 -7.41 11.09
N SER A 457 33.31 -7.46 10.06
CA SER A 457 34.41 -6.52 9.81
C SER A 457 34.25 -5.94 8.41
N ILE A 458 34.00 -4.65 8.31
CA ILE A 458 33.76 -3.94 7.04
C ILE A 458 34.97 -3.03 6.75
N PRO A 459 35.78 -3.32 5.72
CA PRO A 459 36.82 -2.40 5.29
C PRO A 459 36.19 -1.15 4.66
N LEU A 460 36.59 0.03 5.14
CA LEU A 460 36.08 1.32 4.66
C LEU A 460 36.82 1.81 3.42
N HIS A 461 38.04 1.33 3.19
CA HIS A 461 38.82 1.60 1.99
C HIS A 461 39.04 0.29 1.23
N PRO A 462 38.84 0.26 -0.10
CA PRO A 462 39.30 -0.86 -0.90
C PRO A 462 40.83 -0.94 -0.75
N GLU A 463 41.38 -2.14 -0.64
CA GLU A 463 42.83 -2.32 -0.60
C GLU A 463 43.49 -1.64 -1.81
N GLY A 464 44.15 -0.50 -1.58
CA GLY A 464 44.93 0.22 -2.59
C GLY A 464 44.46 1.65 -2.89
N ARG A 465 45.09 2.60 -2.18
CA ARG A 465 45.20 4.07 -2.38
C ARG A 465 44.13 4.96 -1.76
#